data_AF-A0A3D8LG58-F1
#
_entry.id   AF-A0A3D8LG58-F1
#
_cell.length_a   1.000
_cell.length_b   1.000
_cell.length_c   1.000
_cell.angle_alpha   90.00
_cell.angle_beta   90.00
_cell.angle_gamma   90.00
#
_symmetry.space_group_name_H-M   'P 1'
#
loop_
_entity.id
_entity.type
_entity.pdbx_description
1 polymer ?
#
loop_
_entity_poly.entity_id
_entity_poly.type
_entity_poly.pdbx_seq_one_letter_code
_entity_poly.pdbx_strand_id
1 'polypeptide(L)'
;MKISLRYFFVLLLATAVLTSCEKCGEVTLNQPTAADAEWLVYRQNDSIMFETNTGEPVVYTRSGIFAQEFPGEGFTATDECIGSFNVQIRTLMEDVAGVEPALSTRILRQPDNLQVELSVADHGIWEINNEAPPTFESHEINGRAYNNVYEVITNSTDDGGVRRILYNKEFGFLSIEFNDGRVLQQRPS
;
A
#
# COMPACT_ATOMS: atom_id res chain seq x y z
N MET A 1 13.74 -0.31 29.85
CA MET A 1 14.24 0.85 29.09
C MET A 1 13.04 1.46 28.36
N LYS A 2 12.58 2.64 28.78
CA LYS A 2 11.39 3.31 28.21
C LYS A 2 11.85 4.13 27.01
N ILE A 3 11.62 3.62 25.80
CA ILE A 3 11.91 4.37 24.57
C ILE A 3 10.76 5.38 24.39
N SER A 4 11.14 6.64 24.55
CA SER A 4 10.29 7.82 24.48
C SER A 4 9.72 8.00 23.06
N LEU A 5 8.39 8.12 22.99
CA LEU A 5 7.53 8.39 21.83
C LEU A 5 7.74 9.79 21.22
N ARG A 6 8.98 10.28 21.16
CA ARG A 6 9.31 11.65 20.73
C ARG A 6 10.10 11.74 19.43
N TYR A 7 10.53 10.62 18.86
CA TYR A 7 11.37 10.64 17.65
C TYR A 7 10.62 10.40 16.34
N PHE A 8 9.30 10.22 16.36
CA PHE A 8 8.52 10.06 15.12
C PHE A 8 8.14 11.39 14.44
N PHE A 9 8.41 12.54 15.08
CA PHE A 9 7.93 13.85 14.61
C PHE A 9 8.97 14.71 13.88
N VAL A 10 10.16 14.20 13.58
CA VAL A 10 11.30 15.03 13.12
C VAL A 10 11.61 14.88 11.61
N LEU A 11 10.85 14.09 10.85
CA LEU A 11 11.13 13.81 9.44
C LEU A 11 10.27 14.60 8.42
N LEU A 12 9.62 15.69 8.83
CA LEU A 12 8.67 16.47 8.01
C LEU A 12 9.19 17.86 7.55
N LEU A 13 10.48 18.02 7.31
CA LEU A 13 11.02 19.28 6.77
C LEU A 13 12.00 19.00 5.63
N ALA A 14 11.46 18.50 4.52
CA ALA A 14 12.14 18.56 3.23
C ALA A 14 11.71 19.85 2.51
N THR A 15 12.48 20.92 2.78
CA THR A 15 12.75 22.06 1.88
C THR A 15 11.56 22.81 1.26
N ALA A 16 11.04 23.78 2.01
CA ALA A 16 10.31 24.92 1.45
C ALA A 16 11.30 26.04 1.04
N VAL A 17 11.85 26.03 -0.17
CA VAL A 17 12.35 27.28 -0.79
C VAL A 17 12.41 27.18 -2.33
N LEU A 18 11.39 27.71 -3.01
CA LEU A 18 11.52 28.29 -4.35
C LEU A 18 10.66 29.54 -4.38
N THR A 19 11.32 30.70 -4.39
CA THR A 19 10.72 32.03 -4.44
C THR A 19 10.44 32.44 -5.89
N SER A 20 9.17 32.53 -6.28
CA SER A 20 8.68 33.43 -7.34
C SER A 20 7.33 34.07 -7.00
N CYS A 21 7.39 35.35 -6.67
CA CYS A 21 6.51 36.50 -6.98
C CYS A 21 4.96 36.49 -7.11
N GLU A 22 4.21 35.46 -6.75
CA GLU A 22 2.83 35.66 -6.26
C GLU A 22 2.71 35.02 -4.87
N LYS A 23 2.07 35.71 -3.92
CA LYS A 23 1.71 35.06 -2.66
C LYS A 23 0.59 34.08 -3.00
N CYS A 24 0.97 32.89 -3.43
CA CYS A 24 0.08 31.75 -3.42
C CYS A 24 -0.56 31.72 -2.01
N GLY A 25 -1.89 31.63 -1.98
CA GLY A 25 -2.67 31.72 -0.76
C GLY A 25 -2.32 30.60 0.24
N GLU A 26 -3.13 30.46 1.29
CA GLU A 26 -2.96 29.32 2.19
C GLU A 26 -3.10 28.00 1.42
N VAL A 27 -2.10 27.13 1.59
CA VAL A 27 -2.06 25.80 0.96
C VAL A 27 -2.66 24.79 1.91
N THR A 28 -3.62 24.00 1.41
CA THR A 28 -4.23 22.91 2.18
C THR A 28 -3.55 21.57 1.88
N LEU A 29 -3.22 20.79 2.92
CA LEU A 29 -2.67 19.45 2.76
C LEU A 29 -3.69 18.40 3.21
N ASN A 30 -4.12 17.54 2.30
CA ASN A 30 -4.99 16.40 2.59
C ASN A 30 -4.12 15.22 3.07
N GLN A 31 -3.77 15.23 4.36
CA GLN A 31 -2.89 14.22 4.95
C GLN A 31 -3.66 12.97 5.38
N PRO A 32 -3.12 11.74 5.13
CA PRO A 32 -3.67 10.52 5.70
C PRO A 32 -3.75 10.59 7.22
N THR A 33 -4.87 10.09 7.76
CA THR A 33 -5.06 9.92 9.20
C THR A 33 -4.37 8.67 9.72
N ALA A 34 -4.33 8.50 11.05
CA ALA A 34 -3.84 7.26 11.65
C ALA A 34 -4.68 6.04 11.25
N ALA A 35 -6.00 6.20 11.06
CA ALA A 35 -6.89 5.14 10.60
C ALA A 35 -6.61 4.77 9.14
N ASP A 36 -6.23 5.73 8.31
CA ASP A 36 -5.86 5.48 6.91
C ASP A 36 -4.57 4.65 6.83
N ALA A 37 -3.61 4.95 7.72
CA ALA A 37 -2.34 4.25 7.78
C ALA A 37 -2.46 2.77 8.18
N GLU A 38 -3.59 2.33 8.75
CA GLU A 38 -3.87 0.90 9.01
C GLU A 38 -3.83 0.07 7.71
N TRP A 39 -4.16 0.68 6.57
CA TRP A 39 -4.06 0.01 5.28
C TRP A 39 -2.63 -0.32 4.87
N LEU A 40 -1.60 0.34 5.41
CA LEU A 40 -0.21 0.14 4.98
C LEU A 40 0.45 -1.08 5.63
N VAL A 41 -0.08 -1.54 6.77
CA VAL A 41 0.26 -2.72 7.58
C VAL A 41 1.73 -2.84 8.00
N TYR A 42 2.64 -2.90 7.04
CA TYR A 42 4.05 -3.23 7.22
C TYR A 42 4.87 -2.06 7.77
N ARG A 43 5.50 -2.30 8.92
CA ARG A 43 6.38 -1.39 9.62
C ARG A 43 7.84 -1.62 9.23
N GLN A 44 8.72 -0.78 9.77
CA GLN A 44 10.16 -0.92 9.55
C GLN A 44 10.68 -2.28 10.05
N ASN A 45 11.43 -2.97 9.19
CA ASN A 45 11.98 -4.31 9.40
C ASN A 45 10.94 -5.43 9.48
N ASP A 46 9.68 -5.18 9.11
CA ASP A 46 8.71 -6.25 9.00
C ASP A 46 9.11 -7.20 7.86
N SER A 47 8.80 -8.47 8.09
CA SER A 47 8.92 -9.52 7.10
C SER A 47 7.65 -10.36 7.13
N ILE A 48 7.32 -10.92 5.99
CA ILE A 48 6.19 -11.82 5.80
C ILE A 48 6.71 -13.02 5.02
N MET A 49 6.28 -14.20 5.44
CA MET A 49 6.59 -15.43 4.73
C MET A 49 5.35 -15.88 3.97
N PHE A 50 5.53 -16.15 2.69
CA PHE A 50 4.57 -16.87 1.86
C PHE A 50 5.05 -18.30 1.66
N GLU A 51 4.13 -19.16 1.28
CA GLU A 51 4.36 -20.50 0.79
C GLU A 51 3.81 -20.58 -0.64
N THR A 52 4.59 -21.14 -1.56
CA THR A 52 4.14 -21.39 -2.93
C THR A 52 3.18 -22.58 -2.98
N ASN A 53 2.53 -22.80 -4.12
CA ASN A 53 1.78 -24.03 -4.38
C ASN A 53 2.64 -25.32 -4.35
N THR A 54 3.98 -25.23 -4.39
CA THR A 54 4.90 -26.36 -4.22
C THR A 54 5.37 -26.55 -2.77
N GLY A 55 4.94 -25.69 -1.83
CA GLY A 55 5.37 -25.74 -0.43
C GLY A 55 6.69 -25.02 -0.17
N GLU A 56 7.24 -24.30 -1.16
CA GLU A 56 8.49 -23.58 -1.01
C GLU A 56 8.26 -22.24 -0.28
N PRO A 57 9.07 -21.89 0.73
CA PRO A 57 8.91 -20.62 1.42
C PRO A 57 9.48 -19.47 0.59
N VAL A 58 8.74 -18.37 0.53
CA VAL A 58 9.19 -17.10 -0.06
C VAL A 58 9.15 -16.03 1.03
N VAL A 59 10.27 -15.35 1.26
CA VAL A 59 10.38 -14.34 2.32
C VAL A 59 10.39 -12.96 1.70
N TYR A 60 9.41 -12.14 2.08
CA TYR A 60 9.39 -10.73 1.74
C TYR A 60 9.82 -9.89 2.92
N THR A 61 10.58 -8.84 2.65
CA THR A 61 10.94 -7.82 3.64
C THR A 61 10.48 -6.45 3.18
N ARG A 62 10.10 -5.60 4.14
CA ARG A 62 9.74 -4.22 3.84
C ARG A 62 11.00 -3.45 3.44
N SER A 63 11.07 -3.02 2.19
CA SER A 63 12.21 -2.26 1.66
C SER A 63 11.99 -0.75 1.69
N GLY A 64 10.74 -0.29 1.69
CA GLY A 64 10.46 1.15 1.58
C GLY A 64 9.10 1.58 2.12
N ILE A 65 9.04 2.84 2.56
CA ILE A 65 7.81 3.63 2.77
C ILE A 65 8.11 4.96 2.12
N PHE A 66 7.28 5.36 1.18
CA PHE A 66 7.46 6.57 0.40
C PHE A 66 6.24 7.44 0.59
N ALA A 67 6.46 8.69 1.00
CA ALA A 67 5.43 9.72 1.07
C ALA A 67 5.68 10.74 -0.05
N GLN A 68 4.63 11.11 -0.77
CA GLN A 68 4.70 12.04 -1.90
C GLN A 68 3.47 12.96 -1.88
N GLU A 69 3.68 14.20 -2.27
CA GLU A 69 2.63 15.22 -2.42
C GLU A 69 2.29 15.35 -3.91
N PHE A 70 1.00 15.32 -4.23
CA PHE A 70 0.48 15.54 -5.58
C PHE A 70 -0.41 16.78 -5.58
N PRO A 71 -0.37 17.61 -6.64
CA PRO A 71 -1.33 18.69 -6.79
C PRO A 71 -2.75 18.18 -6.62
N GLY A 72 -3.57 18.94 -5.90
CA GLY A 72 -4.98 18.64 -5.71
C GLY A 72 -5.77 18.74 -7.01
N GLU A 73 -7.05 18.36 -6.95
CA GLU A 73 -7.93 18.45 -8.12
C GLU A 73 -7.96 19.87 -8.68
N GLY A 74 -7.90 19.98 -10.01
CA GLY A 74 -7.88 21.26 -10.71
C GLY A 74 -6.50 21.94 -10.78
N PHE A 75 -5.46 21.34 -10.17
CA PHE A 75 -4.09 21.83 -10.25
C PHE A 75 -3.17 20.88 -11.01
N THR A 76 -2.15 21.45 -11.62
CA THR A 76 -1.04 20.73 -12.26
C THR A 76 0.28 21.09 -11.60
N ALA A 77 1.29 20.24 -11.78
CA ALA A 77 2.64 20.49 -11.25
C ALA A 77 3.32 21.73 -11.88
N THR A 78 2.75 22.27 -12.96
CA THR A 78 3.24 23.46 -13.66
C THR A 78 2.52 24.75 -13.28
N ASP A 79 1.47 24.66 -12.46
CA ASP A 79 0.74 25.85 -12.02
C ASP A 79 1.59 26.69 -11.07
N GLU A 80 1.54 28.01 -11.25
CA GLU A 80 2.30 28.95 -10.43
C GLU A 80 1.88 28.89 -8.96
N CYS A 81 0.58 28.68 -8.70
CA CYS A 81 0.03 28.54 -7.36
C CYS A 81 -0.85 27.30 -7.24
N ILE A 82 -0.44 26.38 -6.36
CA ILE A 82 -1.21 25.20 -6.00
C ILE A 82 -1.88 25.46 -4.65
N GLY A 83 -3.22 25.48 -4.64
CA GLY A 83 -3.99 25.75 -3.43
C GLY A 83 -4.17 24.54 -2.52
N SER A 84 -3.98 23.33 -3.03
CA SER A 84 -4.09 22.10 -2.25
C SER A 84 -3.19 20.99 -2.77
N PHE A 85 -2.71 20.15 -1.85
CA PHE A 85 -1.99 18.92 -2.19
C PHE A 85 -2.67 17.72 -1.54
N ASN A 86 -2.70 16.62 -2.29
CA ASN A 86 -3.07 15.30 -1.81
C ASN A 86 -1.81 14.55 -1.41
N VAL A 87 -1.84 13.90 -0.26
CA VAL A 87 -0.68 13.12 0.21
C VAL A 87 -0.91 11.65 -0.07
N GLN A 88 0.07 11.07 -0.74
CA GLN A 88 0.17 9.64 -0.98
C GLN A 88 1.20 9.02 -0.06
N ILE A 89 0.92 7.82 0.45
CA ILE A 89 1.91 6.98 1.12
C ILE A 89 1.89 5.59 0.50
N ARG A 90 3.06 5.02 0.26
CA ARG A 90 3.24 3.68 -0.31
C ARG A 90 4.15 2.84 0.57
N THR A 91 3.75 1.63 0.93
CA THR A 91 4.64 0.56 1.45
C THR A 91 5.09 -0.35 0.32
N LEU A 92 6.35 -0.80 0.37
CA LEU A 92 6.92 -1.73 -0.60
C LEU A 92 7.53 -2.93 0.15
N MET A 93 7.16 -4.13 -0.28
CA MET A 93 7.69 -5.41 0.15
C MET A 93 8.41 -6.04 -1.04
N GLU A 94 9.65 -6.49 -0.83
CA GLU A 94 10.43 -7.16 -1.85
C GLU A 94 10.82 -8.55 -1.37
N ASP A 95 10.77 -9.51 -2.29
CA ASP A 95 11.30 -10.85 -2.06
C ASP A 95 12.80 -10.77 -1.83
N VAL A 96 13.25 -11.36 -0.72
CA VAL A 96 14.67 -11.41 -0.33
C VAL A 96 15.51 -12.16 -1.38
N ALA A 97 14.94 -13.14 -2.08
CA ALA A 97 15.61 -13.85 -3.14
C ALA A 97 15.62 -13.11 -4.49
N GLY A 98 14.75 -12.09 -4.65
CA GLY A 98 14.60 -11.33 -5.89
C GLY A 98 14.01 -12.14 -7.06
N VAL A 99 13.28 -13.21 -6.77
CA VAL A 99 12.64 -14.07 -7.76
C VAL A 99 11.19 -13.65 -7.97
N GLU A 100 10.51 -13.34 -6.87
CA GLU A 100 9.09 -13.01 -6.86
C GLU A 100 8.83 -11.50 -6.99
N PRO A 101 7.73 -11.07 -7.65
CA PRO A 101 7.48 -9.67 -7.91
C PRO A 101 7.25 -8.91 -6.59
N ALA A 102 7.70 -7.65 -6.56
CA ALA A 102 7.50 -6.79 -5.40
C ALA A 102 6.01 -6.50 -5.17
N LEU A 103 5.62 -6.41 -3.90
CA LEU A 103 4.25 -6.15 -3.48
C LEU A 103 4.17 -4.77 -2.86
N SER A 104 3.13 -4.03 -3.16
CA SER A 104 3.00 -2.69 -2.60
C SER A 104 1.55 -2.29 -2.34
N THR A 105 1.33 -1.70 -1.17
CA THR A 105 0.07 -1.04 -0.82
C THR A 105 0.28 0.47 -0.87
N ARG A 106 -0.63 1.19 -1.54
CA ARG A 106 -0.63 2.63 -1.65
C ARG A 106 -1.93 3.18 -1.08
N ILE A 107 -1.83 4.26 -0.32
CA ILE A 107 -2.98 5.09 0.04
C ILE A 107 -2.78 6.49 -0.52
N LEU A 108 -3.85 7.10 -1.01
CA LEU A 108 -3.89 8.49 -1.43
C LEU A 108 -5.08 9.16 -0.77
N ARG A 109 -4.81 10.17 0.05
CA ARG A 109 -5.85 10.96 0.71
C ARG A 109 -6.20 12.16 -0.16
N GLN A 110 -7.43 12.18 -0.68
CA GLN A 110 -8.04 13.35 -1.32
C GLN A 110 -9.00 14.02 -0.30
N PRO A 111 -9.58 15.21 -0.58
CA PRO A 111 -10.44 15.91 0.37
C PRO A 111 -11.59 15.05 0.92
N ASP A 112 -12.27 14.33 0.03
CA ASP A 112 -13.53 13.64 0.36
C ASP A 112 -13.41 12.11 0.35
N ASN A 113 -12.27 11.55 -0.06
CA ASN A 113 -12.10 10.10 -0.17
C ASN A 113 -10.70 9.64 0.25
N LEU A 114 -10.56 8.33 0.42
CA LEU A 114 -9.28 7.65 0.52
C LEU A 114 -9.22 6.65 -0.61
N GLN A 115 -8.23 6.77 -1.49
CA GLN A 115 -7.96 5.73 -2.47
C GLN A 115 -6.98 4.73 -1.86
N VAL A 116 -7.27 3.43 -1.98
CA VAL A 116 -6.39 2.35 -1.50
C VAL A 116 -6.11 1.42 -2.66
N GLU A 117 -4.84 1.20 -2.96
CA GLU A 117 -4.43 0.34 -4.07
C GLU A 117 -3.44 -0.72 -3.62
N LEU A 118 -3.58 -1.90 -4.21
CA LEU A 118 -2.63 -3.01 -4.14
C LEU A 118 -1.93 -3.11 -5.48
N SER A 119 -0.65 -3.39 -5.47
CA SER A 119 0.14 -3.58 -6.68
C SER A 119 1.07 -4.77 -6.55
N VAL A 120 1.22 -5.45 -7.66
CA VAL A 120 2.20 -6.52 -7.88
C VAL A 120 3.05 -6.05 -9.05
N ALA A 121 4.36 -5.88 -8.79
CA ALA A 121 5.29 -5.29 -9.76
C ALA A 121 5.23 -6.04 -11.09
N ASP A 122 5.29 -5.27 -12.19
CA ASP A 122 5.19 -5.76 -13.57
C ASP A 122 3.88 -6.46 -13.97
N HIS A 123 2.91 -6.58 -13.06
CA HIS A 123 1.61 -7.21 -13.33
C HIS A 123 0.43 -6.26 -13.27
N GLY A 124 0.42 -5.30 -12.34
CA GLY A 124 -0.67 -4.33 -12.26
C GLY A 124 -0.87 -3.64 -10.92
N ILE A 125 -1.85 -2.76 -10.92
CA ILE A 125 -2.31 -1.97 -9.78
C ILE A 125 -3.83 -2.07 -9.74
N TRP A 126 -4.41 -2.35 -8.58
CA TRP A 126 -5.84 -2.53 -8.39
C TRP A 126 -6.31 -1.81 -7.14
N GLU A 127 -7.46 -1.15 -7.25
CA GLU A 127 -8.07 -0.43 -6.15
C GLU A 127 -8.91 -1.37 -5.26
N ILE A 128 -8.82 -1.18 -3.95
CA ILE A 128 -9.76 -1.75 -2.99
C ILE A 128 -10.86 -0.72 -2.76
N ASN A 129 -12.12 -1.11 -2.97
CA ASN A 129 -13.24 -0.32 -2.48
C ASN A 129 -13.27 -0.37 -0.94
N ASN A 130 -12.71 0.65 -0.31
CA ASN A 130 -12.55 0.75 1.14
C ASN A 130 -13.79 1.28 1.87
N GLU A 131 -14.83 1.70 1.13
CA GLU A 131 -16.13 2.07 1.67
C GLU A 131 -17.06 0.85 1.79
N ALA A 132 -16.80 -0.19 1.00
CA ALA A 132 -17.50 -1.46 1.08
C ALA A 132 -17.04 -2.29 2.29
N PRO A 133 -17.92 -3.12 2.88
CA PRO A 133 -17.50 -4.10 3.86
C PRO A 133 -16.50 -5.11 3.25
N PRO A 134 -15.67 -5.78 4.06
CA PRO A 134 -14.78 -6.84 3.58
C PRO A 134 -15.57 -7.93 2.82
N THR A 135 -14.98 -8.47 1.76
CA THR A 135 -15.58 -9.56 0.97
C THR A 135 -15.86 -10.79 1.82
N PHE A 136 -14.97 -11.09 2.77
CA PHE A 136 -15.14 -12.17 3.74
C PHE A 136 -15.01 -11.63 5.17
N GLU A 137 -16.01 -11.93 6.01
CA GLU A 137 -15.89 -11.70 7.45
C GLU A 137 -14.76 -12.53 8.05
N SER A 138 -14.61 -13.78 7.58
CA SER A 138 -13.51 -14.67 7.91
C SER A 138 -13.15 -15.55 6.70
N HIS A 139 -11.86 -15.76 6.44
CA HIS A 139 -11.36 -16.61 5.36
C HIS A 139 -10.13 -17.40 5.83
N GLU A 140 -10.07 -18.70 5.51
CA GLU A 140 -8.95 -19.55 5.89
C GLU A 140 -7.89 -19.59 4.79
N ILE A 141 -6.63 -19.34 5.16
CA ILE A 141 -5.46 -19.42 4.28
C ILE A 141 -4.39 -20.21 5.04
N ASN A 142 -3.87 -21.28 4.43
CA ASN A 142 -2.87 -22.16 5.05
C ASN A 142 -3.24 -22.61 6.49
N GLY A 143 -4.51 -22.95 6.73
CA GLY A 143 -4.98 -23.43 8.03
C GLY A 143 -5.13 -22.36 9.12
N ARG A 144 -4.95 -21.07 8.78
CA ARG A 144 -5.21 -19.93 9.67
C ARG A 144 -6.42 -19.14 9.19
N ALA A 145 -7.35 -18.88 10.09
CA ALA A 145 -8.47 -17.99 9.81
C ALA A 145 -8.03 -16.52 9.92
N TYR A 146 -8.36 -15.74 8.90
CA TYR A 146 -8.13 -14.30 8.81
C TYR A 146 -9.47 -13.58 8.77
N ASN A 147 -9.63 -12.54 9.58
CA ASN A 147 -10.87 -11.76 9.61
C ASN A 147 -10.78 -10.55 8.69
N ASN A 148 -11.95 -10.04 8.27
CA ASN A 148 -12.11 -8.82 7.48
C ASN A 148 -11.25 -8.81 6.22
N VAL A 149 -11.38 -9.85 5.39
CA VAL A 149 -10.56 -10.05 4.19
C VAL A 149 -11.23 -9.40 2.99
N TYR A 150 -10.50 -8.53 2.33
CA TYR A 150 -10.85 -7.93 1.06
C TYR A 150 -10.32 -8.80 -0.08
N GLU A 151 -11.18 -9.03 -1.06
CA GLU A 151 -10.83 -9.74 -2.29
C GLU A 151 -10.79 -8.78 -3.46
N VAL A 152 -9.70 -8.82 -4.20
CA VAL A 152 -9.54 -8.11 -5.47
C VAL A 152 -9.47 -9.17 -6.57
N ILE A 153 -10.48 -9.22 -7.41
CA ILE A 153 -10.51 -10.05 -8.63
C ILE A 153 -10.08 -9.18 -9.79
N THR A 154 -9.09 -9.65 -10.54
CA THR A 154 -8.58 -8.93 -11.71
C THR A 154 -9.26 -9.44 -12.99
N ASN A 155 -9.14 -8.66 -14.06
CA ASN A 155 -9.54 -9.04 -15.42
C ASN A 155 -8.33 -9.36 -16.31
N SER A 156 -7.16 -9.65 -15.73
CA SER A 156 -5.97 -9.97 -16.51
C SER A 156 -6.17 -11.28 -17.26
N THR A 157 -5.87 -11.28 -18.56
CA THR A 157 -5.87 -12.48 -19.41
C THR A 157 -4.47 -12.98 -19.73
N ASP A 158 -3.45 -12.28 -19.26
CA ASP A 158 -2.06 -12.62 -19.56
C ASP A 158 -1.64 -13.87 -18.80
N ASP A 159 -0.83 -14.71 -19.44
CA ASP A 159 -0.19 -15.84 -18.78
C ASP A 159 0.79 -15.32 -17.72
N GLY A 160 0.70 -15.86 -16.50
CA GLY A 160 1.39 -15.31 -15.33
C GLY A 160 0.82 -13.98 -14.80
N GLY A 161 -0.27 -13.44 -15.38
CA GLY A 161 -0.98 -12.28 -14.83
C GLY A 161 -1.60 -12.58 -13.47
N VAL A 162 -1.69 -11.58 -12.58
CA VAL A 162 -2.39 -11.75 -11.29
C VAL A 162 -3.87 -11.95 -11.57
N ARG A 163 -4.46 -12.99 -10.97
CA ARG A 163 -5.88 -13.34 -11.06
C ARG A 163 -6.68 -12.80 -9.87
N ARG A 164 -6.11 -12.93 -8.67
CA ARG A 164 -6.79 -12.63 -7.41
C ARG A 164 -5.79 -12.23 -6.33
N ILE A 165 -6.18 -11.25 -5.51
CA ILE A 165 -5.44 -10.86 -4.31
C ILE A 165 -6.38 -10.90 -3.11
N LEU A 166 -5.91 -11.48 -2.01
CA LEU A 166 -6.54 -11.40 -0.69
C LEU A 166 -5.72 -10.50 0.22
N TYR A 167 -6.39 -9.56 0.88
CA TYR A 167 -5.75 -8.53 1.70
C TYR A 167 -6.55 -8.23 2.96
N ASN A 168 -5.90 -7.92 4.08
CA ASN A 168 -6.57 -7.29 5.21
C ASN A 168 -5.68 -6.25 5.93
N LYS A 169 -6.30 -5.45 6.81
CA LYS A 169 -5.62 -4.35 7.54
C LYS A 169 -4.73 -4.82 8.70
N GLU A 170 -4.72 -6.11 9.01
CA GLU A 170 -3.95 -6.63 10.15
C GLU A 170 -2.66 -7.31 9.70
N PHE A 171 -2.72 -8.07 8.60
CA PHE A 171 -1.62 -8.90 8.10
C PHE A 171 -1.19 -8.54 6.66
N GLY A 172 -1.94 -7.66 5.98
CA GLY A 172 -1.62 -7.17 4.65
C GLY A 172 -2.01 -8.18 3.58
N PHE A 173 -1.12 -8.43 2.62
CA PHE A 173 -1.28 -9.47 1.60
C PHE A 173 -1.34 -10.85 2.25
N LEU A 174 -2.43 -11.57 2.01
CA LEU A 174 -2.67 -12.90 2.53
C LEU A 174 -2.52 -13.98 1.47
N SER A 175 -2.95 -13.70 0.23
CA SER A 175 -2.82 -14.63 -0.89
C SER A 175 -2.73 -13.86 -2.20
N ILE A 176 -1.91 -14.31 -3.13
CA ILE A 176 -1.81 -13.82 -4.50
C ILE A 176 -1.86 -15.02 -5.41
N GLU A 177 -2.85 -15.04 -6.30
CA GLU A 177 -3.04 -16.12 -7.27
C GLU A 177 -2.78 -15.58 -8.67
N PHE A 178 -2.02 -16.33 -9.47
CA PHE A 178 -1.68 -15.99 -10.85
C PHE A 178 -2.45 -16.88 -11.84
N ASN A 179 -2.60 -16.41 -13.07
CA ASN A 179 -3.31 -17.11 -14.15
C ASN A 179 -2.61 -18.41 -14.60
N ASP A 180 -1.29 -18.52 -14.38
CA ASP A 180 -0.47 -19.71 -14.67
C ASP A 180 -0.61 -20.81 -13.60
N GLY A 181 -1.44 -20.59 -12.56
CA GLY A 181 -1.67 -21.53 -11.47
C GLY A 181 -0.69 -21.40 -10.29
N ARG A 182 0.29 -20.50 -10.39
CA ARG A 182 1.17 -20.16 -9.27
C ARG A 182 0.39 -19.40 -8.20
N VAL A 183 0.74 -19.64 -6.94
CA VAL A 183 0.10 -18.98 -5.80
C VAL A 183 1.14 -18.67 -4.74
N LEU A 184 1.03 -17.50 -4.11
CA LEU A 184 1.75 -17.14 -2.90
C LEU A 184 0.72 -17.03 -1.77
N GLN A 185 0.76 -17.93 -0.79
CA GLN A 185 -0.16 -17.90 0.36
C GLN A 185 0.59 -17.60 1.64
N GLN A 186 0.11 -16.65 2.44
CA GLN A 186 0.80 -16.27 3.67
C GLN A 186 0.92 -17.49 4.58
N ARG A 187 2.13 -17.73 5.05
CA ARG A 187 2.41 -18.82 5.98
C ARG A 187 2.09 -18.36 7.40
N PRO A 188 1.38 -19.16 8.21
CA PRO A 188 1.20 -18.88 9.62
C PRO A 188 2.58 -18.83 10.30
N SER A 189 2.84 -17.72 11.01
CA SER A 189 4.00 -17.53 11.88
C SER A 189 3.94 -18.42 13.12
#